data_AF-A0A7Y2T1Z9-F1
#
_entry.id   AF-A0A7Y2T1Z9-F1
#
_cell.length_a   1.000
_cell.length_b   1.000
_cell.length_c   1.000
_cell.angle_alpha   90.00
_cell.angle_beta   90.00
_cell.angle_gamma   90.00
#
_symmetry.space_group_name_H-M   'P 1'
#
loop_
_entity.id
_entity.type
_entity.pdbx_description
1 polymer ?
#
loop_
_entity_poly.entity_id
_entity_poly.type
_entity_poly.pdbx_seq_one_letter_code
_entity_poly.pdbx_strand_id
1 'polypeptide(L)'
;MSSKYAKWHHPYKPSTDFKKKVAYFSMEFGIDQGLKTYSGGLGYLAGSHMKAAFDLKQNLIGVGLLWKYGYYDQGRNPDQSMQAYFVEKTYNFLEDTGIEFEVQIRNNHAVKVRALVLKPEIFNTVPIYFLTTDVAGNDHLSRTITHRLYDSNDQTR
;
A
#
# COMPACT_ATOMS: atom_id res chain seq x y z
N MET A 1 -13.92 -12.21 -14.28
CA MET A 1 -14.35 -12.75 -12.96
C MET A 1 -13.98 -11.72 -11.91
N SER A 2 -14.86 -11.41 -10.95
CA SER A 2 -14.56 -10.47 -9.87
C SER A 2 -13.54 -11.09 -8.90
N SER A 3 -12.53 -10.33 -8.48
CA SER A 3 -11.53 -10.79 -7.51
C SER A 3 -12.20 -11.28 -6.23
N LYS A 4 -11.75 -12.42 -5.69
CA LYS A 4 -12.21 -12.91 -4.38
C LYS A 4 -11.86 -11.94 -3.24
N TYR A 5 -10.85 -11.10 -3.44
CA TYR A 5 -10.42 -10.07 -2.50
C TYR A 5 -11.25 -8.79 -2.60
N ALA A 6 -12.25 -8.72 -3.50
CA ALA A 6 -13.29 -7.68 -3.45
C ALA A 6 -14.19 -7.79 -2.19
N LYS A 7 -14.03 -8.86 -1.41
CA LYS A 7 -14.71 -9.13 -0.14
C LYS A 7 -13.67 -9.50 0.91
N TRP A 8 -14.08 -9.50 2.19
CA TRP A 8 -13.25 -9.96 3.30
C TRP A 8 -12.89 -11.45 3.14
N HIS A 9 -11.71 -11.74 2.58
CA HIS A 9 -11.27 -13.08 2.24
C HIS A 9 -9.87 -13.36 2.78
N HIS A 10 -9.69 -14.55 3.34
CA HIS A 10 -8.40 -15.13 3.70
C HIS A 10 -8.26 -16.50 3.02
N PRO A 11 -7.05 -16.91 2.61
CA PRO A 11 -6.80 -18.24 2.06
C PRO A 11 -6.79 -19.35 3.13
N TYR A 12 -6.95 -18.97 4.40
CA TYR A 12 -7.04 -19.85 5.55
C TYR A 12 -8.30 -19.53 6.36
N LYS A 13 -8.74 -20.50 7.16
CA LYS A 13 -9.74 -20.26 8.20
C LYS A 13 -9.05 -19.56 9.38
N PRO A 14 -9.50 -18.37 9.81
CA PRO A 14 -8.88 -17.71 10.96
C PRO A 14 -8.94 -18.55 12.22
N SER A 15 -7.90 -18.46 13.06
CA SER A 15 -7.84 -19.15 14.35
C SER A 15 -8.97 -18.70 15.28
N THR A 16 -9.40 -19.59 16.18
CA THR A 16 -10.46 -19.32 17.16
C THR A 16 -10.12 -18.19 18.13
N ASP A 17 -8.84 -17.92 18.33
CA ASP A 17 -8.37 -16.86 19.23
C ASP A 17 -8.47 -15.47 18.56
N PHE A 18 -8.59 -15.42 17.24
CA PHE A 18 -8.60 -14.20 16.42
C PHE A 18 -9.87 -14.07 15.59
N LYS A 19 -11.05 -14.30 16.18
CA LYS A 19 -12.33 -14.27 15.44
C LYS A 19 -12.73 -12.88 14.94
N LYS A 20 -12.39 -11.82 15.68
CA LYS A 20 -12.79 -10.45 15.34
C LYS A 20 -12.04 -9.98 14.08
N LYS A 21 -12.79 -9.43 13.12
CA LYS A 21 -12.21 -8.78 11.93
C LYS A 21 -11.48 -7.51 12.34
N VAL A 22 -10.23 -7.37 11.93
CA VAL A 22 -9.39 -6.19 12.23
C VAL A 22 -8.75 -5.67 10.94
N ALA A 23 -8.90 -4.37 10.68
CA ALA A 23 -8.18 -3.69 9.61
C ALA A 23 -7.03 -2.89 10.23
N TYR A 24 -5.80 -3.20 9.85
CA TYR A 24 -4.59 -2.53 10.31
C TYR A 24 -4.16 -1.49 9.28
N PHE A 25 -4.29 -0.21 9.62
CA PHE A 25 -3.94 0.90 8.75
C PHE A 25 -2.49 1.35 9.01
N SER A 26 -1.71 1.47 7.95
CA SER A 26 -0.37 2.02 8.01
C SER A 26 -0.05 2.77 6.72
N MET A 27 0.74 3.84 6.84
CA MET A 27 1.31 4.53 5.68
C MET A 27 2.45 3.72 5.05
N GLU A 28 2.97 2.73 5.78
CA GLU A 28 4.16 1.97 5.40
C GLU A 28 4.02 0.46 5.63
N PHE A 29 4.59 -0.34 4.74
CA PHE A 29 4.75 -1.78 4.92
C PHE A 29 6.11 -2.26 4.37
N GLY A 30 7.05 -2.56 5.26
CA GLY A 30 8.36 -3.14 4.93
C GLY A 30 8.29 -4.66 4.92
N ILE A 31 7.94 -5.25 3.77
CA ILE A 31 7.66 -6.69 3.63
C ILE A 31 8.76 -7.42 2.87
N ASP A 32 9.15 -6.85 1.73
CA ASP A 32 10.14 -7.38 0.80
C ASP A 32 10.85 -6.22 0.09
N GLN A 33 12.11 -6.41 -0.31
CA GLN A 33 12.87 -5.36 -0.99
C GLN A 33 12.25 -4.93 -2.32
N GLY A 34 11.50 -5.82 -2.98
CA GLY A 34 10.79 -5.56 -4.23
C GLY A 34 9.51 -4.74 -4.06
N LEU A 35 9.04 -4.50 -2.82
CA LEU A 35 7.84 -3.71 -2.53
C LEU A 35 8.23 -2.43 -1.77
N LYS A 36 8.44 -1.34 -2.50
CA LYS A 36 8.96 -0.06 -1.97
C LYS A 36 7.86 0.83 -1.38
N THR A 37 7.12 0.31 -0.41
CA THR A 37 6.04 1.03 0.28
C THR A 37 6.41 1.41 1.72
N TYR A 38 7.69 1.65 2.00
CA TYR A 38 8.18 2.02 3.33
C TYR A 38 9.41 2.93 3.24
N SER A 39 9.71 3.61 4.34
CA SER A 39 10.89 4.47 4.53
C SER A 39 11.78 3.99 5.68
N GLY A 40 11.21 3.35 6.71
CA GLY A 40 11.98 2.98 7.91
C GLY A 40 11.27 2.07 8.90
N GLY A 41 11.49 2.33 10.19
CA GLY A 41 11.11 1.43 11.29
C GLY A 41 9.60 1.18 11.41
N LEU A 42 8.76 2.17 11.11
CA LEU A 42 7.30 1.99 11.09
C LEU A 42 6.89 0.94 10.05
N GLY A 43 7.44 1.03 8.85
CA GLY A 43 7.21 0.04 7.80
C GLY A 43 7.68 -1.35 8.19
N TYR A 44 8.89 -1.49 8.75
CA TYR A 44 9.38 -2.79 9.22
C TYR A 44 8.51 -3.39 10.32
N LEU A 45 8.04 -2.58 11.27
CA LEU A 45 7.11 -3.03 12.30
C LEU A 45 5.78 -3.50 11.69
N ALA A 46 5.18 -2.69 10.81
CA ALA A 46 3.92 -3.05 10.16
C ALA A 46 4.07 -4.32 9.31
N GLY A 47 5.14 -4.43 8.51
CA GLY A 47 5.41 -5.58 7.64
C GLY A 47 5.64 -6.88 8.42
N SER A 48 6.47 -6.84 9.46
CA SER A 48 6.69 -7.98 10.36
C SER A 48 5.41 -8.40 11.09
N HIS A 49 4.58 -7.43 11.49
CA HIS A 49 3.28 -7.71 12.08
C HIS A 49 2.35 -8.44 11.09
N MET A 50 2.33 -8.04 9.81
CA MET A 50 1.51 -8.71 8.79
C MET A 50 1.97 -10.15 8.51
N LYS A 51 3.28 -10.43 8.60
CA LYS A 51 3.83 -11.78 8.50
C LYS A 51 3.47 -12.64 9.72
N ALA A 52 3.68 -12.12 10.93
CA ALA A 52 3.29 -12.82 12.16
C ALA A 52 1.78 -13.12 12.21
N ALA A 53 0.95 -12.17 11.76
CA ALA A 53 -0.49 -12.34 11.68
C ALA A 53 -0.90 -13.44 10.67
N PHE A 54 -0.14 -13.63 9.59
CA PHE A 54 -0.34 -14.73 8.65
C PHE A 54 -0.04 -16.08 9.29
N ASP A 55 1.12 -16.21 9.95
CA ASP A 55 1.56 -17.44 10.61
C ASP A 55 0.58 -17.89 11.69
N LEU A 56 0.05 -16.93 12.45
CA LEU A 56 -0.96 -17.14 13.49
C LEU A 56 -2.39 -17.27 12.96
N LYS A 57 -2.58 -17.19 11.63
CA LYS A 57 -3.89 -17.24 10.95
C LYS A 57 -4.89 -16.25 11.55
N GLN A 58 -4.45 -15.01 11.79
CA GLN A 58 -5.33 -13.97 12.33
C GLN A 58 -6.35 -13.50 11.29
N ASN A 59 -7.53 -13.09 11.77
CA ASN A 59 -8.59 -12.46 10.96
C ASN A 59 -8.29 -10.96 10.76
N LEU A 60 -7.15 -10.67 10.15
CA LEU A 60 -6.59 -9.32 10.04
C LEU A 60 -6.24 -8.99 8.58
N ILE A 61 -6.58 -7.80 8.11
CA ILE A 61 -6.08 -7.29 6.81
C ILE A 61 -5.22 -6.06 7.04
N GLY A 62 -4.22 -5.86 6.18
CA GLY A 62 -3.47 -4.59 6.10
C GLY A 62 -4.15 -3.62 5.12
N VAL A 63 -4.09 -2.33 5.41
CA VAL A 63 -4.52 -1.26 4.50
C VAL A 63 -3.45 -0.17 4.49
N GLY A 64 -2.97 0.19 3.31
CA GLY A 64 -2.02 1.27 3.10
C GLY A 64 -2.18 1.94 1.74
N LEU A 65 -1.22 2.80 1.39
CA LEU A 65 -1.21 3.50 0.11
C LEU A 65 -0.17 2.88 -0.84
N LEU A 66 -0.50 2.84 -2.13
CA LEU A 66 0.42 2.43 -3.18
C LEU A 66 1.22 3.64 -3.67
N TRP A 67 2.43 3.79 -3.15
CA TRP A 67 3.32 4.89 -3.51
C TRP A 67 3.96 4.67 -4.88
N LYS A 68 3.56 5.46 -5.89
CA LYS A 68 4.04 5.30 -7.28
C LYS A 68 5.56 5.39 -7.42
N TYR A 69 6.21 6.23 -6.61
CA TYR A 69 7.67 6.44 -6.62
C TYR A 69 8.33 6.03 -5.29
N GLY A 70 7.59 5.40 -4.37
CA GLY A 70 8.08 5.04 -3.03
C GLY A 70 8.47 6.26 -2.19
N TYR A 71 9.47 6.09 -1.32
CA TYR A 71 10.07 7.18 -0.54
C TYR A 71 11.14 7.93 -1.36
N TYR A 72 12.26 7.27 -1.66
CA TYR A 72 13.22 7.64 -2.71
C TYR A 72 14.16 6.44 -2.93
N ASP A 73 14.86 6.44 -4.06
CA ASP A 73 16.01 5.58 -4.32
C ASP A 73 17.29 6.38 -4.07
N GLN A 74 18.14 5.90 -3.17
CA GLN A 74 19.38 6.60 -2.81
C GLN A 74 20.45 6.34 -3.88
N GLY A 75 21.05 7.40 -4.40
CA GLY A 75 22.29 7.32 -5.16
C GLY A 75 23.29 8.38 -4.70
N ARG A 76 24.35 8.56 -5.50
CA ARG A 76 25.51 9.36 -5.12
C ARG A 76 25.93 10.27 -6.27
N ASN A 77 26.10 11.55 -5.97
CA ASN A 77 26.65 12.54 -6.89
C ASN A 77 28.17 12.32 -7.10
N PRO A 78 28.78 12.90 -8.15
CA PRO A 78 30.24 12.86 -8.35
C PRO A 78 31.04 13.46 -7.19
N ASP A 79 30.48 14.45 -6.50
CA ASP A 79 31.06 15.08 -5.30
C ASP A 79 30.85 14.27 -4.01
N GLN A 80 30.35 13.04 -4.14
CA GLN A 80 30.03 12.11 -3.05
C GLN A 80 28.84 12.46 -2.17
N SER A 81 28.13 13.57 -2.42
CA SER A 81 26.89 13.89 -1.73
C SER A 81 25.76 12.92 -2.08
N MET A 82 24.77 12.81 -1.20
CA MET A 82 23.59 11.98 -1.44
C MET A 82 22.71 12.62 -2.51
N GLN A 83 22.23 11.79 -3.44
CA GLN A 83 21.25 12.17 -4.44
C GLN A 83 19.99 11.31 -4.29
N ALA A 84 18.82 11.94 -4.26
CA ALA A 84 17.55 11.26 -4.22
C ALA A 84 16.99 11.09 -5.64
N TYR A 85 16.65 9.85 -5.99
CA TYR A 85 15.96 9.50 -7.23
C TYR A 85 14.53 9.06 -6.93
N PHE A 86 13.62 9.30 -7.87
CA PHE A 86 12.22 8.90 -7.76
C PHE A 86 11.87 8.04 -8.96
N VAL A 87 12.17 6.74 -8.86
CA VAL A 87 11.92 5.79 -9.95
C VAL A 87 10.51 5.24 -9.82
N GLU A 88 9.75 5.26 -10.90
CA GLU A 88 8.41 4.70 -10.95
C GLU A 88 8.44 3.20 -10.61
N LYS A 89 7.51 2.77 -9.74
CA LYS A 89 7.42 1.40 -9.26
C LYS A 89 6.21 0.71 -9.90
N THR A 90 6.45 -0.44 -10.51
CA THR A 90 5.40 -1.31 -11.06
C THR A 90 5.44 -2.64 -10.32
N TYR A 91 4.30 -3.07 -9.79
CA TYR A 91 4.19 -4.28 -8.98
C TYR A 91 3.24 -5.28 -9.64
N ASN A 92 3.76 -6.08 -10.58
CA ASN A 92 2.97 -7.05 -11.34
C ASN A 92 2.34 -8.17 -10.48
N PHE A 93 2.81 -8.34 -9.24
CA PHE A 93 2.27 -9.30 -8.28
C PHE A 93 1.06 -8.78 -7.49
N LEU A 94 0.71 -7.49 -7.62
CA LEU A 94 -0.52 -6.95 -7.04
C LEU A 94 -1.71 -7.29 -7.94
N GLU A 95 -2.80 -7.73 -7.34
CA GLU A 95 -4.04 -8.03 -8.05
C GLU A 95 -5.00 -6.85 -7.95
N ASP A 96 -5.59 -6.43 -9.06
CA ASP A 96 -6.69 -5.46 -9.05
C ASP A 96 -7.94 -6.12 -8.43
N THR A 97 -8.44 -5.55 -7.35
CA THR A 97 -9.61 -6.08 -6.65
C THR A 97 -10.92 -5.75 -7.37
N GLY A 98 -10.91 -4.75 -8.27
CA GLY A 98 -12.08 -4.13 -8.87
C GLY A 98 -12.81 -3.18 -7.93
N ILE A 99 -12.31 -2.94 -6.71
CA ILE A 99 -12.86 -1.94 -5.80
C ILE A 99 -12.37 -0.56 -6.24
N GLU A 100 -13.31 0.30 -6.62
CA GLU A 100 -13.10 1.71 -6.86
C GLU A 100 -14.20 2.50 -6.14
N PHE A 101 -13.82 3.58 -5.48
CA PHE A 101 -14.74 4.46 -4.75
C PHE A 101 -14.25 5.90 -4.81
N GLU A 102 -15.13 6.86 -4.53
CA GLU A 102 -14.80 8.28 -4.49
C GLU A 102 -14.73 8.77 -3.05
N VAL A 103 -13.78 9.67 -2.80
CA VAL A 103 -13.65 10.37 -1.52
C VAL A 103 -13.50 11.87 -1.77
N GLN A 104 -14.02 12.67 -0.85
CA GLN A 104 -13.77 14.10 -0.84
C GLN A 104 -12.42 14.39 -0.21
N ILE A 105 -11.56 15.10 -0.93
CA ILE A 105 -10.26 15.58 -0.44
C ILE A 105 -10.21 17.09 -0.70
N ARG A 106 -10.21 17.87 0.39
CA ARG A 106 -10.26 19.34 0.36
C ARG A 106 -11.47 19.83 -0.46
N ASN A 107 -11.20 20.50 -1.58
CA ASN A 107 -12.19 21.08 -2.48
C ASN A 107 -12.58 20.16 -3.64
N ASN A 108 -11.92 19.00 -3.80
CA ASN A 108 -12.30 18.00 -4.78
C ASN A 108 -13.22 16.97 -4.11
N HIS A 109 -14.47 16.91 -4.55
CA HIS A 109 -15.51 16.04 -3.96
C HIS A 109 -15.52 14.60 -4.51
N ALA A 110 -14.75 14.32 -5.57
CA ALA A 110 -14.85 13.07 -6.32
C ALA A 110 -13.47 12.49 -6.66
N VAL A 111 -12.54 12.46 -5.70
CA VAL A 111 -11.24 11.80 -5.91
C VAL A 111 -11.45 10.30 -5.93
N LYS A 112 -11.21 9.68 -7.09
CA LYS A 112 -11.30 8.23 -7.27
C LYS A 112 -10.13 7.54 -6.61
N VAL A 113 -10.42 6.47 -5.88
CA VAL A 113 -9.45 5.62 -5.20
C VAL A 113 -9.70 4.19 -5.64
N ARG A 114 -8.64 3.52 -6.08
CA ARG A 114 -8.67 2.09 -6.43
C ARG A 114 -7.87 1.28 -5.42
N ALA A 115 -8.37 0.09 -5.07
CA ALA A 115 -7.67 -0.84 -4.21
C ALA A 115 -7.05 -2.00 -4.99
N LEU A 116 -5.74 -2.18 -4.85
CA LEU A 116 -5.03 -3.39 -5.26
C LEU A 116 -4.72 -4.23 -4.03
N VAL A 117 -4.62 -5.55 -4.19
CA VAL A 117 -4.30 -6.46 -3.08
C VAL A 117 -2.97 -7.15 -3.31
N LEU A 118 -2.12 -7.14 -2.29
CA LEU A 118 -1.04 -8.08 -2.13
C LEU A 118 -1.61 -9.37 -1.54
N LYS A 119 -1.56 -10.42 -2.34
CA LYS A 119 -2.08 -11.72 -1.91
C LYS A 119 -1.12 -12.40 -0.92
N PRO A 120 -1.66 -13.11 0.09
CA PRO A 120 -0.85 -13.77 1.10
C PRO A 120 0.23 -14.69 0.56
N GLU A 121 -0.04 -15.44 -0.50
CA GLU A 121 0.88 -16.42 -1.08
C GLU A 121 2.16 -15.81 -1.70
N ILE A 122 2.20 -14.50 -1.93
CA ILE A 122 3.36 -13.84 -2.55
C ILE A 122 4.50 -13.66 -1.53
N PHE A 123 4.20 -13.20 -0.32
CA PHE A 123 5.20 -12.87 0.70
C PHE A 123 4.91 -13.41 2.12
N ASN A 124 3.95 -14.33 2.25
CA ASN A 124 3.48 -14.91 3.51
C ASN A 124 3.03 -13.83 4.51
N THR A 125 2.17 -12.93 4.04
CA THR A 125 1.51 -11.91 4.87
C THR A 125 0.01 -12.18 4.92
N VAL A 126 -0.70 -11.56 5.84
CA VAL A 126 -2.15 -11.40 5.67
C VAL A 126 -2.47 -10.67 4.35
N PRO A 127 -3.72 -10.67 3.84
CA PRO A 127 -4.08 -9.84 2.70
C PRO A 127 -3.81 -8.36 3.03
N ILE A 128 -3.10 -7.66 2.16
CA ILE A 128 -2.81 -6.23 2.33
C ILE A 128 -3.34 -5.47 1.12
N TYR A 129 -4.17 -4.46 1.38
CA TYR A 129 -4.77 -3.62 0.37
C TYR A 129 -3.96 -2.33 0.25
N PHE A 130 -3.48 -2.04 -0.96
CA PHE A 130 -2.82 -0.80 -1.30
C PHE A 130 -3.76 0.08 -2.13
N LEU A 131 -4.06 1.26 -1.63
CA LEU A 131 -4.94 2.23 -2.26
C LEU A 131 -4.13 3.19 -3.14
N THR A 132 -4.62 3.48 -4.34
CA THR A 132 -4.01 4.46 -5.25
C THR A 132 -5.03 5.47 -5.77
N THR A 133 -4.58 6.71 -5.93
CA THR A 133 -5.30 7.78 -6.61
C THR A 133 -4.80 8.00 -8.04
N ASP A 134 -3.75 7.28 -8.48
CA ASP A 134 -3.29 7.33 -9.88
C ASP A 134 -4.21 6.50 -10.78
N VAL A 135 -5.44 7.00 -10.92
CA VAL A 135 -6.56 6.34 -11.57
C VAL A 135 -7.08 7.25 -12.69
N ALA A 136 -7.52 6.63 -13.79
CA ALA A 136 -8.20 7.34 -14.87
C ALA A 136 -9.43 8.10 -14.36
N GLY A 137 -9.57 9.36 -14.76
CA GLY A 137 -10.66 10.26 -14.32
C GLY A 137 -10.28 11.22 -13.19
N ASN A 138 -9.20 10.95 -12.45
CA ASN A 138 -8.64 11.95 -11.53
C ASN A 138 -7.83 13.01 -12.27
N ASP A 139 -7.94 14.26 -11.81
CA ASP A 139 -7.04 15.34 -12.20
C ASP A 139 -5.59 15.07 -11.76
N HIS A 140 -4.64 15.82 -12.32
CA HIS A 140 -3.22 15.61 -12.04
C HIS A 140 -2.90 15.74 -10.54
N LEU A 141 -3.47 16.74 -9.86
CA LEU A 141 -3.23 16.97 -8.44
C LEU A 141 -3.70 15.78 -7.59
N SER A 142 -4.87 15.25 -7.88
CA SER A 142 -5.46 14.11 -7.16
C SER A 142 -4.65 12.84 -7.37
N ARG A 143 -4.14 12.61 -8.58
CA ARG A 143 -3.22 11.50 -8.86
C ARG A 143 -1.94 11.61 -8.04
N THR A 144 -1.44 12.84 -7.87
CA THR A 144 -0.18 13.08 -7.14
C THR A 144 -0.24 12.80 -5.64
N ILE A 145 -1.44 12.67 -5.04
CA ILE A 145 -1.62 12.30 -3.63
C ILE A 145 -0.89 10.99 -3.26
N THR A 146 -0.86 10.02 -4.18
CA THR A 146 -0.20 8.72 -3.95
C THR A 146 1.13 8.58 -4.70
N HIS A 147 1.76 9.68 -5.10
CA HIS A 147 3.04 9.62 -5.79
C HIS A 147 4.19 9.23 -4.87
N ARG A 148 4.36 9.94 -3.74
CA ARG A 148 5.54 9.81 -2.88
C ARG A 148 5.15 9.70 -1.42
N LEU A 149 5.78 8.76 -0.73
CA LEU A 149 5.68 8.65 0.72
C LEU A 149 6.39 9.85 1.34
N TYR A 150 5.70 10.59 2.21
CA TYR A 150 6.22 11.79 2.90
C TYR A 150 6.73 12.87 1.95
N ASP A 151 5.98 13.15 0.89
CA ASP A 151 6.23 14.33 0.05
C ASP A 151 6.08 15.63 0.86
N SER A 152 6.94 16.61 0.57
CA SER A 152 6.91 17.93 1.19
C SER A 152 5.86 18.86 0.58
N ASN A 153 5.14 18.43 -0.46
CA ASN A 153 4.13 19.23 -1.12
C ASN A 153 2.84 19.34 -0.28
N ASP A 154 2.61 20.51 0.32
CA ASP A 154 1.43 20.81 1.14
C ASP A 154 0.11 20.78 0.37
N GLN A 155 0.10 20.78 -0.97
CA GLN A 155 -1.15 20.67 -1.73
C GLN A 155 -1.70 19.25 -1.84
N THR A 156 -0.82 18.25 -1.70
CA THR A 156 -1.13 16.82 -1.88
C THR A 156 -1.06 16.03 -0.57
N ARG A 157 -0.75 16.71 0.52
CA ARG A 157 -0.64 16.18 1.88
C ARG A 157 -1.99 16.07 2.60
#